data_AF-A0A838QQR4-F1
#
_entry.id   AF-A0A838QQR4-F1
#
_cell.length_a   1.000
_cell.length_b   1.000
_cell.length_c   1.000
_cell.angle_alpha   90.00
_cell.angle_beta   90.00
_cell.angle_gamma   90.00
#
_symmetry.space_group_name_H-M   'P 1'
#
loop_
_entity.id
_entity.type
_entity.pdbx_description
1 polymer ?
#
loop_
_entity_poly.entity_id
_entity_poly.type
_entity_poly.pdbx_seq_one_letter_code
_entity_poly.pdbx_strand_id
1 'polypeptide(L)'
;MSPSDDDLLSLRSCTSLVRLFHQRIKAPIAAKPQTLKCDPASALLYSQRLSELSKEAADAANGTTDVLLSRLAMTLEELSEWLAAHANGDVAAAADALGDRLYLLVGDAVATGLPLGEIFTAVHESNLSKLPGVTTGLGKGVKGSDYQRPDLGTLLATLAAERQPNETDMLLDED
;
A
#
# COMPACT_ATOMS: atom_id res chain seq x y z
N MET A 1 7.41 15.03 -27.38
CA MET A 1 6.46 13.90 -27.30
C MET A 1 6.10 13.76 -25.84
N SER A 2 4.86 14.05 -25.49
CA SER A 2 4.30 13.66 -24.18
C SER A 2 4.47 12.14 -24.03
N PRO A 3 4.87 11.63 -22.86
CA PRO A 3 4.82 10.19 -22.63
C PRO A 3 3.37 9.75 -22.88
N SER A 4 3.19 8.76 -23.74
CA SER A 4 1.86 8.26 -24.09
C SER A 4 1.20 7.72 -22.83
N ASP A 5 -0.01 8.18 -22.53
CA ASP A 5 -0.87 7.71 -21.42
C ASP A 5 -1.19 6.20 -21.45
N ASP A 6 -0.73 5.48 -22.48
CA ASP A 6 -0.95 4.04 -22.70
C ASP A 6 -0.13 3.11 -21.78
N ASP A 7 0.83 3.63 -21.01
CA ASP A 7 1.67 2.82 -20.08
C ASP A 7 1.26 2.92 -18.60
N LEU A 8 0.14 3.59 -18.27
CA LEU A 8 -0.30 3.74 -16.88
C LEU A 8 -0.90 2.43 -16.32
N LEU A 9 -0.24 1.89 -15.30
CA LEU A 9 -0.68 0.68 -14.61
C LEU A 9 -2.05 0.90 -13.94
N SER A 10 -3.13 0.35 -14.51
CA SER A 10 -4.47 0.47 -13.91
C SER A 10 -4.59 -0.34 -12.61
N LEU A 11 -5.43 0.08 -11.67
CA LEU A 11 -5.72 -0.71 -10.45
C LEU A 11 -6.25 -2.12 -10.77
N ARG A 12 -6.95 -2.30 -11.90
CA ARG A 12 -7.38 -3.62 -12.39
C ARG A 12 -6.18 -4.48 -12.82
N SER A 13 -5.20 -3.87 -13.48
CA SER A 13 -3.94 -4.51 -13.86
C SER A 13 -3.15 -4.90 -12.60
N CYS A 14 -3.00 -4.00 -11.63
CA CYS A 14 -2.35 -4.28 -10.34
C CYS A 14 -2.98 -5.49 -9.64
N THR A 15 -4.31 -5.51 -9.55
CA THR A 15 -5.05 -6.61 -8.90
C THR A 15 -4.81 -7.94 -9.60
N SER A 16 -4.77 -7.94 -10.94
CA SER A 16 -4.47 -9.13 -11.74
C SER A 16 -3.04 -9.64 -11.50
N LEU A 17 -2.06 -8.75 -11.43
CA LEU A 17 -0.66 -9.07 -11.14
C LEU A 17 -0.50 -9.66 -9.73
N VAL A 18 -1.12 -9.05 -8.70
CA VAL A 18 -1.09 -9.61 -7.34
C VAL A 18 -1.78 -10.97 -7.28
N ARG A 19 -2.88 -11.18 -8.02
CA ARG A 19 -3.54 -12.49 -8.13
C ARG A 19 -2.61 -13.55 -8.72
N LEU A 20 -1.84 -13.22 -9.77
CA LEU A 20 -0.84 -14.12 -10.34
C LEU A 20 0.23 -14.50 -9.30
N PHE A 21 0.70 -13.53 -8.52
CA PHE A 21 1.64 -13.80 -7.43
C PHE A 21 1.03 -14.72 -6.36
N HIS A 22 -0.23 -14.49 -5.95
CA HIS A 22 -0.93 -15.38 -5.02
C HIS A 22 -1.02 -16.82 -5.55
N GLN A 23 -1.33 -17.00 -6.83
CA GLN A 23 -1.32 -18.32 -7.48
C GLN A 23 0.07 -18.96 -7.41
N ARG A 24 1.12 -18.20 -7.73
CA ARG A 24 2.51 -18.66 -7.69
C ARG A 24 2.91 -19.17 -6.32
N ILE A 25 2.54 -18.48 -5.25
CA ILE A 25 2.89 -18.86 -3.88
C ILE A 25 1.83 -19.75 -3.20
N LYS A 26 0.75 -20.11 -3.90
CA LYS A 26 -0.41 -20.84 -3.34
C LYS A 26 -1.06 -20.12 -2.15
N ALA A 27 -1.06 -18.79 -2.15
CA ALA A 27 -1.79 -18.00 -1.17
C ALA A 27 -3.31 -18.01 -1.48
N PRO A 28 -4.16 -17.77 -0.47
CA PRO A 28 -5.62 -17.74 -0.67
C PRO A 28 -6.05 -16.71 -1.73
N ILE A 29 -7.01 -17.13 -2.56
CA ILE A 29 -7.71 -16.27 -3.53
C ILE A 29 -9.21 -16.54 -3.38
N ALA A 30 -9.97 -15.51 -3.02
CA ALA A 30 -11.41 -15.62 -2.85
C ALA A 30 -12.14 -15.55 -4.20
N ALA A 31 -13.17 -16.38 -4.38
CA ALA A 31 -14.05 -16.35 -5.56
C ALA A 31 -15.16 -15.31 -5.45
N LYS A 32 -15.48 -14.87 -4.23
CA LYS A 32 -16.53 -13.90 -3.90
C LYS A 32 -16.08 -13.01 -2.74
N PRO A 33 -16.63 -11.78 -2.60
CA PRO A 33 -16.36 -10.93 -1.45
C PRO A 33 -16.65 -11.66 -0.13
N GLN A 34 -15.69 -11.57 0.79
CA GLN A 34 -15.76 -12.17 2.12
C GLN A 34 -14.71 -11.49 3.01
N THR A 35 -14.92 -11.52 4.32
CA THR A 35 -13.86 -11.18 5.27
C THR A 35 -12.81 -12.29 5.32
N LEU A 36 -11.57 -11.93 5.65
CA LEU A 36 -10.55 -12.90 6.04
C LEU A 36 -10.93 -13.63 7.33
N LYS A 37 -10.54 -14.92 7.40
CA LYS A 37 -10.64 -15.70 8.63
C LYS A 37 -9.72 -15.13 9.70
N CYS A 38 -10.24 -14.89 10.88
CA CYS A 38 -9.50 -14.44 12.05
C CYS A 38 -10.09 -15.03 13.33
N ASP A 39 -9.34 -14.92 14.43
CA ASP A 39 -9.91 -14.98 15.77
C ASP A 39 -10.51 -13.61 16.10
N PRO A 40 -11.84 -13.47 16.26
CA PRO A 40 -12.48 -12.17 16.43
C PRO A 40 -12.00 -11.41 17.66
N ALA A 41 -11.75 -12.10 18.77
CA ALA A 41 -11.28 -11.48 20.01
C ALA A 41 -9.91 -10.84 19.84
N SER A 42 -8.96 -11.55 19.21
CA SER A 42 -7.65 -11.01 18.88
C SER A 42 -7.74 -9.85 17.90
N ALA A 43 -8.56 -9.97 16.86
CA ALA A 43 -8.73 -8.92 15.86
C ALA A 43 -9.29 -7.62 16.47
N LEU A 44 -10.31 -7.72 17.34
CA LEU A 44 -10.86 -6.58 18.07
C LEU A 44 -9.87 -5.97 19.06
N LEU A 45 -9.06 -6.79 19.75
CA LEU A 45 -8.00 -6.29 20.64
C LEU A 45 -6.98 -5.44 19.87
N TYR A 46 -6.53 -5.89 18.70
CA TYR A 46 -5.59 -5.11 17.89
C TYR A 46 -6.24 -3.90 17.21
N SER A 47 -7.51 -4.00 16.82
CA SER A 47 -8.30 -2.87 16.34
C SER A 47 -8.32 -1.76 17.39
N GLN A 48 -8.68 -2.09 18.64
CA GLN A 48 -8.69 -1.11 19.74
C GLN A 48 -7.30 -0.47 19.95
N ARG A 49 -6.22 -1.27 19.99
CA ARG A 49 -4.86 -0.74 20.17
C ARG A 49 -4.43 0.19 19.04
N LEU A 50 -4.81 -0.10 17.80
CA LEU A 50 -4.51 0.77 16.66
C LEU A 50 -5.32 2.08 16.74
N SER A 51 -6.58 2.02 17.16
CA SER A 51 -7.40 3.21 17.39
C SER A 51 -6.83 4.10 18.51
N GLU A 52 -6.32 3.51 19.59
CA GLU A 52 -5.64 4.24 20.66
C GLU A 52 -4.36 4.92 20.14
N LEU A 53 -3.51 4.20 19.41
CA LEU A 53 -2.30 4.76 18.83
C LEU A 53 -2.59 5.83 17.76
N SER A 54 -3.67 5.66 16.99
CA SER A 54 -4.13 6.66 16.03
C SER A 54 -4.44 7.99 16.74
N LYS A 55 -5.16 7.94 17.86
CA LYS A 55 -5.46 9.14 18.68
C LYS A 55 -4.20 9.77 19.25
N GLU A 56 -3.27 8.97 19.76
CA GLU A 56 -1.98 9.48 20.25
C GLU A 56 -1.19 10.20 19.14
N ALA A 57 -1.15 9.64 17.93
CA ALA A 57 -0.50 10.26 16.78
C ALA A 57 -1.22 11.54 16.33
N ALA A 58 -2.56 11.54 16.34
CA ALA A 58 -3.37 12.72 16.01
C ALA A 58 -3.15 13.85 17.02
N ASP A 59 -3.16 13.55 18.31
CA ASP A 59 -2.90 14.52 19.38
C ASP A 59 -1.49 15.11 19.28
N ALA A 60 -0.49 14.29 18.93
CA ALA A 60 0.86 14.76 18.70
C ALA A 60 1.00 15.64 17.45
N ALA A 61 0.20 15.39 16.41
CA ALA A 61 0.17 16.20 15.20
C ALA A 61 -0.66 17.49 15.34
N ASN A 62 -1.65 17.50 16.23
CA ASN A 62 -2.62 18.59 16.34
C ASN A 62 -1.95 19.94 16.67
N GLY A 63 -2.26 20.96 15.86
CA GLY A 63 -1.64 22.29 15.99
C GLY A 63 -0.18 22.37 15.56
N THR A 64 0.38 21.31 14.94
CA THR A 64 1.74 21.26 14.39
C THR A 64 1.71 21.23 12.85
N THR A 65 2.88 21.33 12.23
CA THR A 65 3.07 21.08 10.79
C THR A 65 3.52 19.64 10.50
N ASP A 66 3.36 18.71 11.45
CA ASP A 66 3.80 17.32 11.29
C ASP A 66 2.81 16.50 10.42
N VAL A 67 3.04 16.58 9.12
CA VAL A 67 2.26 15.85 8.11
C VAL A 67 2.47 14.34 8.22
N LEU A 68 3.63 13.88 8.72
CA LEU A 68 3.92 12.45 8.85
C LEU A 68 3.06 11.83 9.96
N LEU A 69 2.97 12.47 11.13
CA LEU A 69 2.12 12.01 12.22
C LEU A 69 0.63 12.10 11.86
N SER A 70 0.22 13.12 11.10
CA SER A 70 -1.14 13.22 10.57
C SER A 70 -1.49 12.02 9.69
N ARG A 71 -0.61 11.65 8.75
CA ARG A 71 -0.79 10.48 7.86
C ARG A 71 -0.74 9.16 8.62
N LEU A 72 0.12 9.06 9.63
CA LEU A 72 0.18 7.91 10.53
C LEU A 72 -1.16 7.72 11.25
N ALA A 73 -1.72 8.78 11.83
CA ALA A 73 -2.99 8.73 12.56
C ALA A 73 -4.13 8.20 11.66
N MET A 74 -4.30 8.77 10.47
CA MET A 74 -5.31 8.34 9.50
C MET A 74 -5.09 6.88 9.07
N THR A 75 -3.85 6.48 8.76
CA THR A 75 -3.55 5.10 8.34
C THR A 75 -3.86 4.08 9.44
N LEU A 76 -3.58 4.42 10.70
CA LEU A 76 -3.87 3.57 11.85
C LEU A 76 -5.37 3.45 12.11
N GLU A 77 -6.12 4.54 11.94
CA GLU A 77 -7.58 4.57 12.05
C GLU A 77 -8.21 3.59 11.04
N GLU A 78 -7.92 3.74 9.75
CA GLU A 78 -8.51 2.89 8.72
C GLU A 78 -8.08 1.41 8.84
N LEU A 79 -6.86 1.15 9.31
CA LEU A 79 -6.43 -0.22 9.61
C LEU A 79 -7.19 -0.81 10.80
N SER A 80 -7.50 0.00 11.81
CA SER A 80 -8.29 -0.41 12.97
C SER A 80 -9.70 -0.80 12.57
N GLU A 81 -10.35 -0.02 11.70
CA GLU A 81 -11.70 -0.30 11.20
C GLU A 81 -11.72 -1.57 10.34
N TRP A 82 -10.70 -1.74 9.50
CA TRP A 82 -10.56 -2.94 8.69
C TRP A 82 -10.48 -4.20 9.56
N LEU A 83 -9.74 -4.17 10.68
CA LEU A 83 -9.70 -5.28 11.63
C LEU A 83 -11.05 -5.54 12.31
N ALA A 84 -11.75 -4.48 12.73
CA ALA A 84 -13.07 -4.60 13.36
C ALA A 84 -14.11 -5.21 12.40
N ALA A 85 -14.14 -4.74 11.14
CA ALA A 85 -15.02 -5.26 10.11
C ALA A 85 -14.77 -6.77 9.85
N HIS A 86 -13.50 -7.16 9.81
CA HIS A 86 -13.11 -8.57 9.68
C HIS A 86 -13.56 -9.43 10.86
N ALA A 87 -13.40 -8.93 12.09
CA ALA A 87 -13.83 -9.61 13.31
C ALA A 87 -15.35 -9.81 13.35
N ASN A 88 -16.11 -8.83 12.85
CA ASN A 88 -17.57 -8.82 12.84
C ASN A 88 -18.17 -9.55 11.62
N GLY A 89 -17.35 -10.00 10.67
CA GLY A 89 -17.83 -10.61 9.44
C GLY A 89 -18.55 -9.63 8.50
N ASP A 90 -18.32 -8.33 8.67
CA ASP A 90 -18.96 -7.28 7.88
C ASP A 90 -18.15 -7.00 6.60
N VAL A 91 -18.63 -7.55 5.48
CA VAL A 91 -17.98 -7.41 4.17
C VAL A 91 -18.09 -5.99 3.62
N ALA A 92 -19.16 -5.27 3.94
CA ALA A 92 -19.37 -3.91 3.44
C ALA A 92 -18.42 -2.95 4.15
N ALA A 93 -18.36 -2.99 5.49
CA ALA A 93 -17.40 -2.20 6.26
C ALA A 93 -15.95 -2.57 5.92
N ALA A 94 -15.65 -3.85 5.65
CA ALA A 94 -14.32 -4.26 5.24
C ALA A 94 -13.93 -3.71 3.85
N ALA A 95 -14.91 -3.52 2.96
CA ALA A 95 -14.68 -2.93 1.64
C ALA A 95 -14.49 -1.41 1.72
N ASP A 96 -15.24 -0.74 2.59
CA ASP A 96 -15.13 0.70 2.90
C ASP A 96 -13.70 1.02 3.38
N ALA A 97 -13.29 0.42 4.50
CA ALA A 97 -11.94 0.59 5.06
C ALA A 97 -10.82 0.13 4.10
N LEU A 98 -11.08 -0.83 3.20
CA LEU A 98 -10.10 -1.20 2.17
C LEU A 98 -9.93 -0.08 1.13
N GLY A 99 -11.03 0.57 0.75
CA GLY A 99 -11.05 1.73 -0.13
C GLY A 99 -10.31 2.91 0.46
N ASP A 100 -10.59 3.27 1.72
CA ASP A 100 -9.96 4.41 2.39
C ASP A 100 -8.45 4.19 2.57
N ARG A 101 -8.03 2.99 2.95
CA ARG A 101 -6.61 2.63 3.01
C ARG A 101 -5.91 2.75 1.66
N LEU A 102 -6.57 2.33 0.57
CA LEU A 102 -6.02 2.51 -0.77
C LEU A 102 -5.89 4.01 -1.10
N TYR A 103 -6.90 4.80 -0.77
CA TYR A 103 -6.92 6.24 -1.02
C TYR A 103 -5.78 6.95 -0.27
N LEU A 104 -5.55 6.60 1.00
CA LEU A 104 -4.44 7.14 1.80
C LEU A 104 -3.07 6.73 1.23
N LEU A 105 -2.87 5.47 0.84
CA LEU A 105 -1.61 5.02 0.22
C LEU A 105 -1.31 5.75 -1.09
N VAL A 106 -2.33 5.98 -1.92
CA VAL A 106 -2.19 6.81 -3.13
C VAL A 106 -1.89 8.26 -2.75
N GLY A 107 -2.56 8.81 -1.74
CA GLY A 107 -2.32 10.14 -1.21
C GLY A 107 -0.90 10.33 -0.66
N ASP A 108 -0.30 9.30 -0.07
CA ASP A 108 1.10 9.31 0.37
C ASP A 108 2.06 9.41 -0.82
N ALA A 109 1.81 8.63 -1.87
CA ALA A 109 2.61 8.69 -3.09
C ALA A 109 2.52 10.09 -3.75
N VAL A 110 1.31 10.68 -3.79
CA VAL A 110 1.12 12.04 -4.29
C VAL A 110 1.91 13.06 -3.46
N ALA A 111 1.77 13.03 -2.13
CA ALA A 111 2.43 14.02 -1.27
C ALA A 111 3.96 13.88 -1.20
N THR A 112 4.47 12.68 -1.49
CA THR A 112 5.92 12.43 -1.55
C THR A 112 6.49 12.52 -2.96
N GLY A 113 5.65 12.72 -3.98
CA GLY A 113 6.04 12.69 -5.39
C GLY A 113 6.56 11.33 -5.86
N LEU A 114 6.29 10.26 -5.12
CA LEU A 114 6.80 8.92 -5.43
C LEU A 114 6.05 8.29 -6.63
N PRO A 115 6.78 7.69 -7.57
CA PRO A 115 6.22 7.07 -8.77
C PRO A 115 5.60 5.71 -8.43
N LEU A 116 4.35 5.72 -7.94
CA LEU A 116 3.71 4.53 -7.36
C LEU A 116 3.59 3.37 -8.36
N GLY A 117 3.33 3.64 -9.64
CA GLY A 117 3.19 2.61 -10.67
C GLY A 117 4.50 1.86 -10.95
N GLU A 118 5.60 2.60 -11.03
CA GLU A 118 6.95 2.10 -11.26
C GLU A 118 7.46 1.35 -10.04
N ILE A 119 7.22 1.89 -8.84
CA ILE A 119 7.50 1.22 -7.57
C ILE A 119 6.74 -0.11 -7.49
N PHE A 120 5.44 -0.11 -7.83
CA PHE A 120 4.64 -1.32 -7.83
C PHE A 120 5.20 -2.37 -8.79
N THR A 121 5.56 -1.97 -10.01
CA THR A 121 6.12 -2.87 -11.04
C THR A 121 7.42 -3.51 -10.56
N ALA A 122 8.37 -2.73 -10.07
CA ALA A 122 9.63 -3.23 -9.53
C ALA A 122 9.41 -4.19 -8.35
N VAL A 123 8.48 -3.86 -7.43
CA VAL A 123 8.13 -4.73 -6.30
C VAL A 123 7.45 -6.02 -6.78
N HIS A 124 6.61 -5.96 -7.81
CA HIS A 124 5.95 -7.13 -8.38
C HIS A 124 6.95 -8.09 -9.03
N GLU A 125 7.89 -7.59 -9.82
CA GLU A 125 8.97 -8.38 -10.42
C GLU A 125 9.82 -9.08 -9.34
N SER A 126 10.20 -8.33 -8.30
CA SER A 126 10.89 -8.91 -7.14
C SER A 126 10.06 -9.99 -6.46
N ASN A 127 8.74 -9.81 -6.33
CA ASN A 127 7.87 -10.83 -5.77
C ASN A 127 7.84 -12.10 -6.64
N LEU A 128 7.82 -11.99 -7.97
CA LEU A 128 7.86 -13.14 -8.87
C LEU A 128 9.20 -13.91 -8.82
N SER A 129 10.31 -13.26 -8.44
CA SER A 129 11.60 -13.93 -8.22
C SER A 129 11.63 -14.86 -6.99
N LYS A 130 10.61 -14.81 -6.12
CA LYS A 130 10.50 -15.69 -4.94
C LYS A 130 10.19 -17.14 -5.32
N LEU A 131 10.47 -18.05 -4.38
CA LEU A 131 10.24 -19.48 -4.55
C LEU A 131 8.76 -19.78 -4.85
N PRO A 132 8.47 -20.56 -5.90
CA PRO A 132 7.10 -20.96 -6.22
C PRO A 132 6.58 -21.97 -5.19
N GLY A 133 5.33 -21.80 -4.77
CA GLY A 133 4.62 -22.72 -3.88
C GLY A 133 5.15 -22.79 -2.44
N VAL A 134 6.06 -21.90 -2.04
CA VAL A 134 6.64 -21.87 -0.68
C VAL A 134 6.27 -20.55 0.01
N THR A 135 5.55 -20.67 1.12
CA THR A 135 5.22 -19.55 2.02
C THR A 135 5.75 -19.81 3.42
N THR A 136 5.92 -18.74 4.19
CA THR A 136 6.02 -18.84 5.65
C THR A 136 4.68 -19.29 6.25
N GLY A 137 4.67 -19.60 7.56
CA GLY A 137 3.42 -19.88 8.29
C GLY A 137 2.41 -18.72 8.30
N LEU A 138 2.79 -17.54 7.81
CA LEU A 138 1.94 -16.34 7.69
C LEU A 138 1.51 -16.07 6.24
N GLY A 139 1.71 -17.02 5.31
CA GLY A 139 1.33 -16.85 3.89
C GLY A 139 2.25 -15.93 3.08
N LYS A 140 3.42 -15.55 3.63
CA LYS A 140 4.40 -14.69 2.93
C LYS A 140 5.33 -15.55 2.07
N GLY A 141 5.51 -15.22 0.78
CA GLY A 141 6.45 -15.94 -0.10
C GLY A 141 7.90 -15.94 0.41
N VAL A 142 8.60 -17.06 0.23
CA VAL A 142 9.98 -17.27 0.70
C VAL A 142 11.01 -16.89 -0.36
N LYS A 143 12.13 -16.27 0.06
CA LYS A 143 13.24 -15.88 -0.83
C LYS A 143 14.15 -17.10 -1.08
N GLY A 144 14.41 -17.39 -2.35
CA GLY A 144 15.32 -18.47 -2.78
C GLY A 144 16.64 -17.94 -3.33
N SER A 145 17.45 -18.81 -3.95
CA SER A 145 18.69 -18.43 -4.63
C SER A 145 18.47 -17.42 -5.75
N ASP A 146 17.33 -17.50 -6.42
CA ASP A 146 17.00 -16.69 -7.60
C ASP A 146 16.27 -15.39 -7.21
N TYR A 147 16.15 -15.09 -5.90
CA TYR A 147 15.48 -13.89 -5.42
C TYR A 147 16.25 -12.63 -5.81
N GLN A 148 15.53 -11.68 -6.40
CA GLN A 148 16.01 -10.36 -6.73
C GLN A 148 15.26 -9.33 -5.88
N ARG A 149 16.00 -8.46 -5.19
CA ARG A 149 15.42 -7.31 -4.46
C ARG A 149 14.99 -6.24 -5.48
N PRO A 150 13.87 -5.52 -5.29
CA PRO A 150 13.54 -4.43 -6.20
C PRO A 150 14.61 -3.34 -6.08
N ASP A 151 15.18 -2.90 -7.20
CA ASP A 151 16.16 -1.81 -7.22
C ASP A 151 15.45 -0.45 -7.30
N LEU A 152 14.84 -0.06 -6.19
CA LEU A 152 14.16 1.23 -6.07
C LEU A 152 15.13 2.42 -6.08
N GLY A 153 16.40 2.20 -5.73
CA GLY A 153 17.41 3.26 -5.71
C GLY A 153 17.75 3.73 -7.12
N THR A 154 18.07 2.79 -8.01
CA THR A 154 18.31 3.09 -9.43
C THR A 154 17.05 3.65 -10.09
N LEU A 155 15.88 3.08 -9.81
CA LEU A 155 14.60 3.56 -10.35
C LEU A 155 14.37 5.05 -10.04
N LEU A 156 14.49 5.43 -8.76
CA LEU A 156 14.26 6.81 -8.33
C LEU A 156 15.33 7.76 -8.89
N ALA A 157 16.59 7.33 -8.99
CA ALA A 157 17.66 8.13 -9.56
C ALA A 157 17.42 8.42 -11.06
N THR A 158 16.96 7.44 -11.83
CA THR A 158 16.62 7.61 -13.26
C THR A 158 15.48 8.61 -13.43
N LEU A 159 14.38 8.45 -12.69
CA LEU A 159 13.22 9.33 -12.80
C LEU A 159 13.52 10.77 -12.35
N ALA A 160 14.39 10.94 -11.36
CA ALA A 160 14.87 12.26 -10.97
C ALA A 160 15.72 12.92 -12.07
N ALA A 161 16.49 12.15 -12.84
CA ALA A 161 17.29 12.69 -13.95
C ALA A 161 16.43 13.04 -15.19
N GLU A 162 15.29 12.38 -15.38
CA GLU A 162 14.35 12.63 -16.48
C GLU A 162 13.43 13.83 -16.24
N ARG A 163 13.10 14.12 -14.98
CA ARG A 163 12.47 15.39 -14.60
C ARG A 163 13.49 16.53 -14.70
N GLN A 164 13.64 17.12 -15.88
CA GLN A 164 14.21 18.47 -15.97
C GLN A 164 13.30 19.43 -15.19
N PRO A 165 13.84 20.41 -14.43
CA PRO A 165 13.00 21.41 -13.78
C PRO A 165 12.25 22.18 -14.86
N ASN A 166 10.93 21.98 -14.96
CA ASN A 166 10.09 22.86 -15.76
C ASN A 166 9.97 24.20 -15.01
N GLU A 167 10.10 25.32 -15.73
CA GLU A 167 10.01 26.70 -15.21
C GLU A 167 8.75 26.98 -14.37
N THR A 168 7.72 26.14 -14.47
CA THR A 168 6.45 26.26 -13.74
C THR A 168 6.57 25.96 -12.23
N ASP A 169 7.57 25.20 -11.79
CA ASP A 169 7.79 24.92 -10.35
C ASP A 169 8.41 26.12 -9.59
N MET A 170 8.77 27.20 -10.29
CA MET A 170 9.29 28.44 -9.67
C MET A 170 8.21 29.45 -9.27
N LEU A 171 6.93 29.18 -9.53
CA LEU A 171 5.85 30.16 -9.35
C LEU A 171 4.95 29.90 -8.13
N LEU A 172 5.33 28.99 -7.22
CA LEU A 172 4.54 28.70 -6.00
C LEU A 172 5.20 29.17 -4.70
N ASP A 173 6.32 29.90 -4.77
CA ASP A 173 7.02 30.46 -3.60
C ASP A 173 6.72 31.96 -3.36
N GLU A 174 5.70 32.54 -4.00
CA GLU A 174 5.20 33.89 -3.68
C GLU A 174 3.70 33.83 -3.34
N ASP A 175 3.38 33.66 -2.06
CA ASP A 175 2.41 34.48 -1.28
C ASP A 175 2.21 33.95 0.16
#